data_AF-A0A7K2ZG25-F1
#
_entry.id   AF-A0A7K2ZG25-F1
#
_cell.length_a   1.000
_cell.length_b   1.000
_cell.length_c   1.000
_cell.angle_alpha   90.00
_cell.angle_beta   90.00
_cell.angle_gamma   90.00
#
_symmetry.space_group_name_H-M   'P 1'
#
loop_
_entity.id
_entity.type
_entity.pdbx_description
1 polymer ?
#
loop_
_entity_poly.entity_id
_entity_poly.type
_entity_poly.pdbx_seq_one_letter_code
_entity_poly.pdbx_strand_id
1 'polypeptide(L)'
;MLGDGTFLTAAVRVEAGGEALRPAFGARSLPLSLLGDALQVDDIVLESAQLVQQVRAAPAPQLPQRSVARLSYAPLQDKTGAPALRMTWVAVKLDPELCREAIEARGGGLEGAQRALVRVADHVASRITGAGFRAVVLDQDELNSAVATSACANPLLSGRAGRPDAAPQRRTMETSRVWRCDDRWHTTYAVERWPELGRGATPLPQLVALLTSVPAYATTFSLTVRRGVRQGETSVSGHVRVTGGSDTELVGVRRTLEQAARHAKVGLARLDREQLPGVLATLPLGGAQ
;
A
#
# COMPACT_ATOMS: atom_id res chain seq x y z
N MET A 1 7.86 0.11 14.60
CA MET A 1 6.47 -0.33 14.88
C MET A 1 5.60 0.90 15.10
N LEU A 2 4.30 0.79 14.80
CA LEU A 2 3.31 1.81 15.10
C LEU A 2 2.07 1.13 15.70
N GLY A 3 1.41 1.80 16.64
CA GLY A 3 0.19 1.33 17.27
C GLY A 3 -0.56 2.50 17.90
N ASP A 4 -1.87 2.36 18.04
CA ASP A 4 -2.74 3.33 18.70
C ASP A 4 -3.06 2.95 20.16
N GLY A 5 -2.41 1.90 20.67
CA GLY A 5 -2.64 1.31 21.98
C GLY A 5 -3.58 0.11 21.96
N THR A 6 -4.30 -0.13 20.85
CA THR A 6 -5.19 -1.29 20.69
C THR A 6 -4.58 -2.38 19.82
N PHE A 7 -3.73 -2.01 18.86
CA PHE A 7 -3.00 -2.95 18.02
C PHE A 7 -1.55 -2.50 17.80
N LEU A 8 -0.71 -3.42 17.32
CA LEU A 8 0.65 -3.14 16.87
C LEU A 8 0.81 -3.51 15.40
N THR A 9 1.56 -2.70 14.66
CA THR A 9 1.91 -2.96 13.27
C THR A 9 3.42 -2.91 13.03
N ALA A 10 3.88 -3.85 12.21
CA ALA A 10 5.19 -3.82 11.58
C ALA A 10 5.03 -3.84 10.05
N ALA A 11 6.00 -3.29 9.33
CA ALA A 11 6.02 -3.33 7.88
C ALA A 11 7.39 -3.79 7.37
N VAL A 12 7.37 -4.46 6.23
CA VAL A 12 8.54 -4.95 5.50
C VAL A 12 8.56 -4.25 4.15
N ARG A 13 9.63 -3.51 3.85
CA ARG A 13 9.87 -2.95 2.52
C ARG A 13 10.35 -4.07 1.59
N VAL A 14 9.74 -4.14 0.41
CA VAL A 14 10.02 -5.15 -0.60
C VAL A 14 10.63 -4.48 -1.82
N GLU A 15 11.82 -4.93 -2.19
CA GLU A 15 12.56 -4.47 -3.36
C GLU A 15 12.76 -5.61 -4.35
N ALA A 16 12.73 -5.30 -5.65
CA ALA A 16 13.07 -6.28 -6.67
C ALA A 16 14.53 -6.75 -6.48
N GLY A 17 14.76 -8.07 -6.54
CA GLY A 17 16.12 -8.62 -6.59
C GLY A 17 16.88 -8.10 -7.81
N GLY A 18 18.15 -7.75 -7.61
CA GLY A 18 18.96 -6.90 -8.49
C GLY A 18 19.43 -7.48 -9.83
N GLU A 19 18.55 -8.11 -10.62
CA GLU A 19 18.95 -8.71 -11.91
C GLU A 19 18.51 -7.90 -13.15
N ALA A 20 17.63 -6.91 -13.03
CA ALA A 20 17.27 -6.06 -14.16
C ALA A 20 16.99 -4.61 -13.75
N LEU A 21 17.66 -3.66 -14.40
CA LEU A 21 17.40 -2.22 -14.26
C LEU A 21 15.97 -1.82 -14.66
N ARG A 22 15.29 -2.65 -15.46
CA ARG A 22 13.89 -2.48 -15.89
C ARG A 22 13.21 -3.84 -16.12
N PRO A 23 12.59 -4.45 -15.10
CA PRO A 23 11.77 -5.64 -15.33
C PRO A 23 10.60 -5.30 -16.27
N ALA A 24 10.29 -6.20 -17.20
CA ALA A 24 9.13 -6.06 -18.09
C ALA A 24 7.82 -5.97 -17.29
N PHE A 25 6.75 -5.48 -17.93
CA PHE A 25 5.42 -5.37 -17.32
C PHE A 25 4.98 -6.71 -16.72
N GLY A 26 4.87 -6.79 -15.39
CA GLY A 26 4.48 -8.01 -14.67
C GLY A 26 5.60 -9.04 -14.40
N ALA A 27 6.87 -8.73 -14.70
CA ALA A 27 7.96 -9.73 -14.73
C ALA A 27 8.37 -10.36 -13.38
N ARG A 28 8.03 -9.74 -12.23
CA ARG A 28 8.15 -10.41 -10.92
C ARG A 28 7.09 -9.86 -9.97
N SER A 29 6.25 -10.76 -9.44
CA SER A 29 5.15 -10.39 -8.55
C SER A 29 5.26 -11.12 -7.24
N LEU A 30 4.97 -10.42 -6.15
CA LEU A 30 4.95 -11.05 -4.84
C LEU A 30 3.84 -12.11 -4.76
N PRO A 31 4.14 -13.38 -4.41
CA PRO A 31 3.12 -14.40 -4.25
C PRO A 31 2.16 -14.02 -3.13
N LEU A 32 0.86 -13.94 -3.42
CA LEU A 32 -0.15 -13.56 -2.43
C LEU A 32 -0.37 -14.60 -1.34
N SER A 33 -0.05 -15.86 -1.61
CA SER A 33 -0.08 -16.91 -0.59
C SER A 33 0.75 -16.52 0.63
N LEU A 34 1.82 -15.74 0.44
CA LEU A 34 2.62 -15.20 1.54
C LEU A 34 1.83 -14.34 2.53
N LEU A 35 0.78 -13.64 2.08
CA LEU A 35 -0.09 -12.86 2.98
C LEU A 35 -1.00 -13.77 3.80
N GLY A 36 -1.54 -14.82 3.18
CA GLY A 36 -2.36 -15.83 3.87
C GLY A 36 -1.53 -16.61 4.88
N ASP A 37 -0.36 -17.08 4.46
CA ASP A 37 0.60 -17.81 5.30
C ASP A 37 1.06 -16.95 6.50
N ALA A 38 1.16 -15.63 6.33
CA ALA A 38 1.53 -14.71 7.40
C ALA A 38 0.47 -14.59 8.51
N LEU A 39 -0.79 -14.97 8.26
CA LEU A 39 -1.87 -14.87 9.27
C LEU A 39 -1.68 -15.82 10.45
N GLN A 40 -0.81 -16.81 10.33
CA GLN A 40 -0.40 -17.66 11.44
C GLN A 40 1.09 -17.96 11.36
N VAL A 41 1.84 -17.60 12.40
CA VAL A 41 3.25 -17.98 12.53
C VAL A 41 3.46 -18.56 13.91
N ASP A 42 3.83 -19.84 13.96
CA ASP A 42 3.94 -20.61 15.20
C ASP A 42 2.61 -20.54 16.00
N ASP A 43 2.65 -20.01 17.21
CA ASP A 43 1.53 -19.75 18.12
C ASP A 43 0.91 -18.34 17.96
N ILE A 44 1.41 -17.51 17.04
CA ILE A 44 0.98 -16.13 16.85
C ILE A 44 -0.07 -16.04 15.74
N VAL A 45 -1.20 -15.42 16.06
CA VAL A 45 -2.34 -15.18 15.17
C VAL A 45 -2.47 -13.70 14.85
N LEU A 46 -2.18 -13.31 13.61
CA LEU A 46 -2.40 -11.92 13.19
C LEU A 46 -3.88 -11.63 12.98
N GLU A 47 -4.28 -10.38 13.21
CA GLU A 47 -5.57 -9.88 12.74
C GLU A 47 -5.57 -9.78 11.21
N SER A 48 -4.47 -9.28 10.63
CA SER A 48 -4.39 -9.08 9.19
C SER A 48 -2.95 -9.02 8.65
N ALA A 49 -2.83 -9.30 7.36
CA ALA A 49 -1.63 -9.04 6.55
C ALA A 49 -2.02 -8.24 5.31
N GLN A 50 -1.25 -7.20 5.01
CA GLN A 50 -1.58 -6.22 3.96
C GLN A 50 -0.40 -6.05 3.01
N LEU A 51 -0.66 -6.16 1.71
CA LEU A 51 0.23 -5.68 0.65
C LEU A 51 -0.16 -4.25 0.27
N VAL A 52 0.80 -3.34 0.24
CA VAL A 52 0.63 -1.97 -0.27
C VAL A 52 1.64 -1.73 -1.38
N GLN A 53 1.17 -1.35 -2.56
CA GLN A 53 2.02 -0.94 -3.67
C GLN A 53 1.68 0.48 -4.09
N GLN A 54 2.64 1.39 -4.01
CA GLN A 54 2.52 2.74 -4.54
C GLN A 54 3.34 2.90 -5.82
N VAL A 55 2.72 3.48 -6.83
CA VAL A 55 3.30 3.71 -8.14
C VAL A 55 3.27 5.20 -8.45
N ARG A 56 4.37 5.72 -9.02
CA ARG A 56 4.45 7.06 -9.60
C ARG A 56 4.62 6.95 -11.10
N ALA A 57 3.75 7.60 -11.86
CA ALA A 57 3.75 7.51 -13.31
C ALA A 57 5.02 8.12 -13.94
N ALA A 58 5.44 7.57 -15.07
CA ALA A 58 6.42 8.16 -15.96
C ALA A 58 5.75 8.50 -17.31
N PRO A 59 6.13 9.62 -17.97
CA PRO A 59 6.75 10.79 -17.36
C PRO A 59 5.86 11.37 -16.25
N ALA A 60 6.46 12.06 -15.27
CA ALA A 60 5.69 12.64 -14.17
C ALA A 60 4.57 13.57 -14.70
N PRO A 61 3.31 13.41 -14.28
CA PRO A 61 2.18 14.18 -14.82
C PRO A 61 2.33 15.69 -14.64
N GLN A 62 3.08 16.13 -13.63
CA GLN A 62 3.31 17.54 -13.30
C GLN A 62 4.32 18.22 -14.24
N LEU A 63 5.03 17.45 -15.08
CA LEU A 63 5.95 18.02 -16.07
C LEU A 63 5.19 18.85 -17.12
N PRO A 64 5.71 20.02 -17.54
CA PRO A 64 5.14 20.77 -18.66
C PRO A 64 5.03 19.91 -19.92
N GLN A 65 3.96 20.11 -20.69
CA GLN A 65 3.68 19.31 -21.90
C GLN A 65 4.83 19.34 -22.92
N ARG A 66 5.51 20.49 -23.06
CA ARG A 66 6.64 20.69 -24.00
C ARG A 66 8.01 20.51 -23.35
N SER A 67 8.09 19.95 -22.15
CA SER A 67 9.38 19.69 -21.50
C SER A 67 10.15 18.61 -22.27
N VAL A 68 11.47 18.81 -22.40
CA VAL A 68 12.37 17.84 -23.07
C VAL A 68 12.23 16.46 -22.46
N ALA A 69 12.21 16.36 -21.12
CA ALA A 69 12.02 15.09 -20.42
C ALA A 69 10.72 14.37 -20.85
N ARG A 70 9.58 15.07 -20.94
CA ARG A 70 8.33 14.44 -21.37
C ARG A 70 8.41 13.96 -22.81
N LEU A 71 8.90 14.80 -23.72
CA LEU A 71 8.99 14.47 -25.14
C LEU A 71 9.97 13.32 -25.41
N SER A 72 11.10 13.28 -24.70
CA SER A 72 12.11 12.23 -24.85
C SER A 72 11.67 10.88 -24.28
N TYR A 73 10.96 10.87 -23.14
CA TYR A 73 10.57 9.63 -22.47
C TYR A 73 9.19 9.10 -22.87
N ALA A 74 8.31 9.90 -23.50
CA ALA A 74 6.98 9.44 -23.93
C ALA A 74 7.03 8.22 -24.88
N PRO A 75 7.88 8.16 -25.94
CA PRO A 75 7.95 6.98 -26.81
C PRO A 75 8.41 5.71 -26.08
N LEU A 76 9.24 5.86 -25.04
CA LEU A 76 9.65 4.73 -24.20
C LEU A 76 8.51 4.29 -23.27
N GLN A 77 7.75 5.26 -22.76
CA GLN A 77 6.58 4.99 -21.94
C GLN A 77 5.54 4.19 -22.72
N ASP A 78 5.24 4.59 -23.95
CA ASP A 78 4.28 3.90 -24.83
C ASP A 78 4.68 2.45 -25.11
N LYS A 79 6.00 2.17 -25.16
CA LYS A 79 6.54 0.83 -25.39
C LYS A 79 6.56 -0.05 -24.14
N THR A 80 6.84 0.53 -22.97
CA THR A 80 7.19 -0.25 -21.77
C THR A 80 6.13 -0.22 -20.68
N GLY A 81 5.31 0.84 -20.63
CA GLY A 81 4.39 1.09 -19.52
C GLY A 81 5.06 1.18 -18.14
N ALA A 82 6.39 1.32 -18.10
CA ALA A 82 7.16 1.26 -16.88
C ALA A 82 6.90 2.52 -16.04
N PRO A 83 6.60 2.40 -14.73
CA PRO A 83 6.46 3.58 -13.89
C PRO A 83 7.82 4.23 -13.60
N ALA A 84 7.80 5.50 -13.18
CA ALA A 84 8.99 6.20 -12.70
C ALA A 84 9.50 5.58 -11.40
N LEU A 85 8.58 5.21 -10.52
CA LEU A 85 8.87 4.60 -9.23
C LEU A 85 7.77 3.61 -8.86
N ARG A 86 8.18 2.47 -8.32
CA ARG A 86 7.29 1.49 -7.68
C ARG A 86 7.86 1.15 -6.32
N MET A 87 7.07 1.35 -5.28
CA MET A 87 7.40 1.01 -3.91
C MET A 87 6.40 -0.01 -3.41
N THR A 88 6.88 -1.03 -2.69
CA THR A 88 6.06 -2.12 -2.18
C THR A 88 6.36 -2.34 -0.71
N TRP A 89 5.31 -2.47 0.09
CA TRP A 89 5.37 -2.81 1.51
C TRP A 89 4.43 -3.99 1.81
N VAL A 90 4.85 -4.85 2.74
CA VAL A 90 3.97 -5.83 3.38
C VAL A 90 3.86 -5.44 4.85
N ALA A 91 2.67 -5.09 5.31
CA ALA A 91 2.38 -4.73 6.69
C ALA A 91 1.59 -5.84 7.39
N VAL A 92 1.88 -6.07 8.67
CA VAL A 92 1.22 -7.08 9.51
C VAL A 92 0.64 -6.41 10.76
N LYS A 93 -0.63 -6.69 11.07
CA LYS A 93 -1.33 -6.14 12.23
C LYS A 93 -1.56 -7.23 13.26
N LEU A 94 -1.05 -6.99 14.47
CA LEU A 94 -1.23 -7.85 15.62
C LEU A 94 -2.21 -7.17 16.58
N ASP A 95 -3.31 -7.86 16.87
CA ASP A 95 -4.21 -7.55 17.97
C ASP A 95 -3.76 -8.39 19.19
N PRO A 96 -3.32 -7.76 20.29
CA PRO A 96 -2.92 -8.48 21.49
C PRO A 96 -4.00 -9.43 22.05
N GLU A 97 -5.28 -9.13 21.83
CA GLU A 97 -6.37 -9.98 22.32
C GLU A 97 -6.44 -11.32 21.60
N LEU A 98 -6.03 -11.38 20.33
CA LEU A 98 -5.97 -12.63 19.56
C LEU A 98 -4.76 -13.50 19.91
N CYS A 99 -3.76 -12.94 20.60
CA CYS A 99 -2.45 -13.55 20.84
C CYS A 99 -2.06 -13.65 22.31
N ARG A 100 -3.02 -13.62 23.26
CA ARG A 100 -2.74 -13.53 24.70
C ARG A 100 -1.71 -14.57 25.18
N GLU A 101 -1.93 -15.84 24.87
CA GLU A 101 -1.02 -16.92 25.29
C GLU A 101 0.38 -16.78 24.69
N ALA A 102 0.46 -16.45 23.40
CA ALA A 102 1.72 -16.22 22.71
C ALA A 102 2.48 -15.00 23.27
N ILE A 103 1.76 -13.97 23.71
CA ILE A 103 2.33 -12.77 24.33
C ILE A 103 2.86 -13.07 25.73
N GLU A 104 2.09 -13.79 26.55
CA GLU A 104 2.51 -14.23 27.89
C GLU A 104 3.78 -15.10 27.82
N ALA A 105 3.83 -16.06 26.87
CA ALA A 105 5.02 -16.88 26.63
C ALA A 105 6.26 -16.06 26.24
N ARG A 106 6.09 -14.80 25.81
CA ARG A 106 7.16 -13.88 25.40
C ARG A 106 7.46 -12.81 26.45
N GLY A 107 6.96 -12.96 27.67
CA GLY A 107 7.20 -12.06 28.80
C GLY A 107 6.03 -11.14 29.13
N GLY A 108 4.88 -11.30 28.46
CA GLY A 108 3.66 -10.56 28.75
C GLY A 108 3.70 -9.08 28.37
N GLY A 109 2.56 -8.42 28.53
CA GLY A 109 2.42 -6.97 28.32
C GLY A 109 2.85 -6.48 26.92
N LEU A 110 3.27 -5.22 26.87
CA LEU A 110 3.66 -4.56 25.61
C LEU A 110 4.93 -5.17 25.00
N GLU A 111 5.92 -5.51 25.83
CA GLU A 111 7.17 -6.10 25.33
C GLU A 111 6.95 -7.49 24.72
N GLY A 112 6.11 -8.33 25.34
CA GLY A 112 5.72 -9.62 24.78
C GLY A 112 5.00 -9.47 23.43
N ALA A 113 4.11 -8.48 23.32
CA ALA A 113 3.41 -8.15 22.07
C ALA A 113 4.38 -7.65 20.98
N GLN A 114 5.35 -6.81 21.32
CA GLN A 114 6.40 -6.38 20.41
C GLN A 114 7.27 -7.56 19.95
N ARG A 115 7.70 -8.43 20.87
CA ARG A 115 8.48 -9.64 20.51
C ARG A 115 7.70 -10.58 19.59
N ALA A 116 6.40 -10.76 19.84
CA ALA A 116 5.52 -11.52 18.96
C ALA A 116 5.47 -10.88 17.56
N LEU A 117 5.27 -9.57 17.49
CA LEU A 117 5.22 -8.86 16.22
C LEU A 117 6.55 -8.90 15.45
N VAL A 118 7.70 -8.73 16.11
CA VAL A 118 9.04 -8.89 15.48
C VAL A 118 9.17 -10.29 14.89
N ARG A 119 8.82 -11.33 15.64
CA ARG A 119 8.90 -12.73 15.19
C ARG A 119 8.13 -12.95 13.88
N VAL A 120 6.93 -12.37 13.76
CA VAL A 120 6.13 -12.45 12.54
C VAL A 120 6.72 -11.62 11.41
N ALA A 121 7.20 -10.41 11.69
CA ALA A 121 7.83 -9.54 10.69
C ALA A 121 9.09 -10.20 10.08
N ASP A 122 9.93 -10.82 10.91
CA ASP A 122 11.11 -11.58 10.47
C ASP A 122 10.72 -12.81 9.64
N HIS A 123 9.66 -13.52 10.03
CA HIS A 123 9.11 -14.61 9.23
C HIS A 123 8.69 -14.11 7.84
N VAL A 124 7.89 -13.04 7.78
CA VAL A 124 7.46 -12.44 6.52
C VAL A 124 8.65 -12.02 5.66
N ALA A 125 9.64 -11.33 6.23
CA ALA A 125 10.84 -10.92 5.51
C ALA A 125 11.64 -12.13 4.98
N SER A 126 11.76 -13.19 5.77
CA SER A 126 12.40 -14.45 5.37
C SER A 126 11.68 -15.11 4.19
N ARG A 127 10.34 -15.18 4.23
CA ARG A 127 9.53 -15.77 3.15
C ARG A 127 9.58 -14.95 1.87
N ILE A 128 9.55 -13.63 1.97
CA ILE A 128 9.71 -12.71 0.83
C ILE A 128 11.11 -12.87 0.21
N THR A 129 12.14 -13.02 1.05
CA THR A 129 13.52 -13.28 0.61
C THR A 129 13.63 -14.63 -0.10
N GLY A 130 13.02 -15.68 0.45
CA GLY A 130 12.93 -16.99 -0.19
C GLY A 130 12.18 -16.99 -1.53
N ALA A 131 11.28 -16.02 -1.74
CA ALA A 131 10.62 -15.78 -3.02
C ALA A 131 11.45 -14.95 -4.02
N GLY A 132 12.72 -14.65 -3.72
CA GLY A 132 13.65 -13.96 -4.62
C GLY A 132 13.54 -12.44 -4.64
N PHE A 133 12.97 -11.84 -3.60
CA PHE A 133 12.95 -10.39 -3.38
C PHE A 133 13.94 -9.99 -2.29
N ARG A 134 14.32 -8.72 -2.23
CA ARG A 134 14.98 -8.18 -1.03
C ARG A 134 13.90 -7.68 -0.08
N ALA A 135 13.98 -8.08 1.19
CA ALA A 135 13.05 -7.70 2.24
C ALA A 135 13.80 -7.03 3.39
N VAL A 136 13.28 -5.88 3.85
CA VAL A 136 13.83 -5.16 5.01
C VAL A 136 12.69 -4.86 5.99
N VAL A 137 12.78 -5.38 7.20
CA VAL A 137 11.86 -5.03 8.30
C VAL A 137 12.14 -3.59 8.69
N LEU A 138 11.11 -2.75 8.68
CA LEU A 138 11.26 -1.32 8.95
C LEU A 138 11.34 -1.05 10.46
N ASP A 139 12.31 -0.25 10.86
CA ASP A 139 12.32 0.37 12.18
C ASP A 139 11.21 1.44 12.31
N GLN A 140 11.16 2.15 13.44
CA GLN A 140 10.14 3.17 13.67
C GLN A 140 10.26 4.37 12.70
N ASP A 141 11.46 4.85 12.44
CA ASP A 141 11.69 6.03 11.60
C ASP A 141 11.48 5.72 10.12
N GLU A 142 11.90 4.53 9.70
CA GLU A 142 11.62 4.02 8.37
C GLU A 142 10.12 3.78 8.15
N LEU A 143 9.41 3.26 9.17
CA LEU A 143 7.95 3.07 9.10
C LEU A 143 7.22 4.43 9.02
N ASN A 144 7.62 5.41 9.82
CA ASN A 144 7.09 6.78 9.73
C ASN A 144 7.32 7.38 8.33
N SER A 145 8.52 7.17 7.77
CA SER A 145 8.87 7.60 6.42
C SER A 145 8.05 6.89 5.35
N ALA A 146 7.78 5.58 5.51
CA ALA A 146 6.94 4.80 4.61
C ALA A 146 5.47 5.28 4.64
N VAL A 147 4.94 5.57 5.83
CA VAL A 147 3.59 6.13 6.01
C VAL A 147 3.50 7.51 5.36
N ALA A 148 4.45 8.41 5.63
CA ALA A 148 4.49 9.74 5.01
C ALA A 148 4.59 9.66 3.47
N THR A 149 5.42 8.75 2.94
CA THR A 149 5.56 8.51 1.50
C THR A 149 4.26 7.99 0.89
N SER A 150 3.65 6.97 1.50
CA SER A 150 2.38 6.40 1.04
C SER A 150 1.25 7.42 1.06
N ALA A 151 1.18 8.25 2.12
CA ALA A 151 0.24 9.37 2.25
C ALA A 151 0.52 10.52 1.27
N CYS A 152 1.61 10.47 0.50
CA CYS A 152 2.10 11.56 -0.35
C CYS A 152 2.28 12.88 0.41
N ALA A 153 2.64 12.81 1.69
CA ALA A 153 2.90 13.99 2.50
C ALA A 153 4.05 14.80 1.89
N ASN A 154 3.93 16.13 1.93
CA ASN A 154 4.94 17.02 1.37
C ASN A 154 6.25 16.89 2.17
N PRO A 155 7.38 16.51 1.54
CA PRO A 155 8.62 16.23 2.26
C PRO A 155 9.19 17.47 2.97
N LEU A 156 9.00 18.66 2.41
CA LEU A 156 9.45 19.92 3.03
C LEU A 156 8.67 20.22 4.32
N LEU A 157 7.36 19.96 4.31
CA LEU A 157 6.50 20.17 5.48
C LEU A 157 6.72 19.07 6.52
N SER A 158 6.91 17.82 6.09
CA SER A 158 7.26 16.70 6.98
C SER A 158 8.59 16.94 7.70
N GLY A 159 9.62 17.43 7.01
CA GLY A 159 10.90 17.78 7.64
C GLY A 159 10.84 18.95 8.62
N ARG A 160 9.86 19.87 8.47
CA ARG A 160 9.61 20.94 9.44
C ARG A 160 8.86 20.45 10.67
N ALA A 161 7.91 19.54 10.50
CA ALA A 161 7.09 19.01 11.59
C ALA A 161 7.91 18.23 12.64
N GLY A 162 9.07 17.69 12.27
CA GLY A 162 9.98 17.00 13.21
C GLY A 162 10.84 17.92 14.08
N ARG A 163 10.69 19.26 13.98
CA ARG A 163 11.46 20.21 14.78
C ARG A 163 10.80 20.44 16.15
N PRO A 164 11.57 20.56 17.25
CA PRO A 164 11.03 20.77 18.59
C PRO A 164 10.10 21.99 18.71
N ASP A 165 10.40 23.07 17.98
CA ASP A 165 9.66 24.34 18.01
C ASP A 165 8.55 24.43 16.94
N ALA A 166 8.27 23.35 16.21
CA ALA A 166 7.25 23.37 15.18
C ALA A 166 5.86 23.44 15.81
N ALA A 167 5.14 24.54 15.58
CA ALA A 167 3.74 24.65 15.99
C ALA A 167 2.90 23.56 15.29
N PRO A 168 1.99 22.88 16.02
CA PRO A 168 1.12 21.87 15.42
C PRO A 168 0.23 22.52 14.36
N GLN A 169 0.37 22.07 13.11
CA GLN A 169 -0.42 22.55 11.99
C GLN A 169 -1.35 21.44 11.49
N ARG A 170 -2.62 21.77 11.23
CA ARG A 170 -3.55 20.85 10.58
C ARG A 170 -3.13 20.64 9.12
N ARG A 171 -2.51 19.49 8.85
CA ARG A 171 -2.00 19.11 7.51
C ARG A 171 -3.02 18.35 6.67
N THR A 172 -4.06 17.81 7.31
CA THR A 172 -5.04 16.95 6.65
C THR A 172 -6.43 17.58 6.68
N MET A 173 -7.22 17.32 5.65
CA MET A 173 -8.62 17.78 5.57
C MET A 173 -9.43 16.80 4.73
N GLU A 174 -10.61 16.43 5.22
CA GLU A 174 -11.54 15.59 4.50
C GLU A 174 -12.74 16.41 4.01
N THR A 175 -13.16 16.11 2.78
CA THR A 175 -14.43 16.52 2.20
C THR A 175 -15.22 15.27 1.83
N SER A 176 -16.44 15.41 1.34
CA SER A 176 -17.27 14.27 0.94
C SER A 176 -16.66 13.36 -0.13
N ARG A 177 -15.66 13.80 -0.90
CA ARG A 177 -15.12 13.04 -2.06
C ARG A 177 -13.60 12.95 -2.10
N VAL A 178 -12.94 13.76 -1.28
CA VAL A 178 -11.49 13.93 -1.31
C VAL A 178 -10.97 14.05 0.10
N TRP A 179 -9.87 13.36 0.37
CA TRP A 179 -8.99 13.65 1.49
C TRP A 179 -7.76 14.41 0.98
N ARG A 180 -7.34 15.45 1.69
CA ARG A 180 -6.18 16.27 1.35
C ARG A 180 -5.09 16.07 2.40
N CYS A 181 -3.86 15.90 1.95
CA CYS A 181 -2.65 16.01 2.77
C CYS A 181 -1.76 17.08 2.15
N ASP A 182 -1.52 18.16 2.87
CA ASP A 182 -0.76 19.32 2.37
C ASP A 182 -1.29 19.84 1.02
N ASP A 183 -0.48 19.74 -0.04
CA ASP A 183 -0.74 20.12 -1.43
C ASP A 183 -1.18 18.94 -2.32
N ARG A 184 -1.71 17.86 -1.73
CA ARG A 184 -2.13 16.65 -2.46
C ARG A 184 -3.57 16.29 -2.19
N TRP A 185 -4.31 16.01 -3.26
CA TRP A 185 -5.71 15.60 -3.26
C TRP A 185 -5.80 14.10 -3.51
N HIS A 186 -6.53 13.38 -2.67
CA HIS A 186 -6.65 11.94 -2.70
C HIS A 186 -8.11 11.52 -2.85
N THR A 187 -8.37 10.57 -3.74
CA THR A 187 -9.63 9.83 -3.77
C THR A 187 -9.34 8.34 -3.66
N THR A 188 -10.02 7.68 -2.73
CA THR A 188 -9.93 6.23 -2.53
C THR A 188 -11.19 5.51 -3.02
N TYR A 189 -10.97 4.34 -3.59
CA TYR A 189 -11.96 3.37 -4.01
C TYR A 189 -11.76 2.05 -3.26
N ALA A 190 -12.85 1.40 -2.88
CA ALA A 190 -12.86 -0.01 -2.50
C ALA A 190 -13.08 -0.90 -3.73
N VAL A 191 -12.49 -2.10 -3.71
CA VAL A 191 -12.77 -3.16 -4.67
C VAL A 191 -13.96 -3.97 -4.17
N GLU A 192 -15.15 -3.71 -4.73
CA GLU A 192 -16.37 -4.43 -4.36
C GLU A 192 -16.51 -5.76 -5.12
N ARG A 193 -15.95 -5.80 -6.32
CA ARG A 193 -16.02 -6.98 -7.19
C ARG A 193 -14.66 -7.24 -7.78
N TRP A 194 -14.05 -8.33 -7.34
CA TRP A 194 -12.86 -8.86 -7.98
C TRP A 194 -13.24 -9.43 -9.35
N PRO A 195 -12.35 -9.35 -10.35
CA PRO A 195 -12.54 -10.11 -11.58
C PRO A 195 -12.53 -11.59 -11.24
N GLU A 196 -13.09 -12.44 -12.11
CA GLU A 196 -12.97 -13.89 -11.92
C GLU A 196 -11.50 -14.24 -11.65
N LEU A 197 -11.22 -14.95 -10.56
CA LEU A 197 -9.89 -15.43 -10.20
C LEU A 197 -9.82 -16.91 -10.58
N GLY A 198 -8.94 -17.29 -11.51
CA GLY A 198 -8.89 -18.66 -12.03
C GLY A 198 -8.13 -18.82 -13.35
N ARG A 199 -8.21 -20.01 -13.97
CA ARG A 199 -7.61 -20.25 -15.30
C ARG A 199 -8.35 -19.41 -16.35
N GLY A 200 -7.69 -18.40 -16.91
CA GLY A 200 -8.26 -17.44 -17.87
C GLY A 200 -8.52 -16.04 -17.29
N ALA A 201 -8.36 -15.87 -15.98
CA ALA A 201 -8.40 -14.57 -15.30
C ALA A 201 -7.18 -13.71 -15.63
N THR A 202 -7.33 -12.38 -15.61
CA THR A 202 -6.19 -11.47 -15.51
C THR A 202 -5.43 -11.79 -14.22
N PRO A 203 -4.14 -12.20 -14.27
CA PRO A 203 -3.36 -12.43 -13.08
C PRO A 203 -3.35 -11.17 -12.21
N LEU A 204 -3.50 -11.30 -10.89
CA LEU A 204 -3.52 -10.14 -10.00
C LEU A 204 -2.34 -9.17 -10.23
N PRO A 205 -1.10 -9.60 -10.50
CA PRO A 205 -0.01 -8.67 -10.79
C PRO A 205 -0.27 -7.79 -12.00
N GLN A 206 -0.88 -8.36 -13.04
CA GLN A 206 -1.30 -7.63 -14.23
C GLN A 206 -2.45 -6.68 -13.88
N LEU A 207 -3.37 -7.10 -13.02
CA LEU A 207 -4.46 -6.26 -12.55
C LEU A 207 -3.94 -5.04 -11.76
N VAL A 208 -3.04 -5.25 -10.81
CA VAL A 208 -2.41 -4.18 -10.03
C VAL A 208 -1.67 -3.23 -10.97
N ALA A 209 -0.95 -3.76 -11.95
CA ALA A 209 -0.26 -2.92 -12.94
C ALA A 209 -1.23 -2.09 -13.79
N LEU A 210 -2.38 -2.65 -14.20
CA LEU A 210 -3.43 -1.92 -14.91
C LEU A 210 -4.09 -0.84 -14.05
N LEU A 211 -4.41 -1.14 -12.79
CA LEU A 211 -5.04 -0.18 -11.88
C LEU A 211 -4.07 0.94 -11.45
N THR A 212 -2.77 0.69 -11.49
CA THR A 212 -1.73 1.65 -11.07
C THR A 212 -1.04 2.38 -12.23
N SER A 213 -1.41 2.10 -13.48
CA SER A 213 -0.82 2.74 -14.67
C SER A 213 -1.41 4.12 -15.01
N VAL A 214 -2.40 4.59 -14.23
CA VAL A 214 -3.03 5.90 -14.46
C VAL A 214 -2.01 7.05 -14.29
N PRO A 215 -2.10 8.13 -15.08
CA PRO A 215 -1.16 9.25 -15.06
C PRO A 215 -1.41 10.18 -13.87
N ALA A 216 -1.32 9.65 -12.65
CA ALA A 216 -1.49 10.35 -11.38
C ALA A 216 -0.14 10.75 -10.77
N TYR A 217 -0.14 11.70 -9.83
CA TYR A 217 1.03 11.95 -8.98
C TYR A 217 1.49 10.65 -8.30
N ALA A 218 0.53 9.92 -7.75
CA ALA A 218 0.72 8.57 -7.27
C ALA A 218 -0.59 7.77 -7.37
N THR A 219 -0.46 6.47 -7.56
CA THR A 219 -1.55 5.51 -7.40
C THR A 219 -1.12 4.44 -6.42
N THR A 220 -1.87 4.27 -5.34
CA THR A 220 -1.62 3.26 -4.31
C THR A 220 -2.68 2.17 -4.41
N PHE A 221 -2.25 0.94 -4.63
CA PHE A 221 -3.09 -0.25 -4.51
C PHE A 221 -2.80 -0.91 -3.16
N SER A 222 -3.83 -1.34 -2.43
CA SER A 222 -3.67 -2.21 -1.27
C SER A 222 -4.56 -3.45 -1.34
N LEU A 223 -4.05 -4.54 -0.80
CA LEU A 223 -4.75 -5.80 -0.60
C LEU A 223 -4.54 -6.24 0.83
N THR A 224 -5.60 -6.32 1.61
CA THR A 224 -5.57 -6.82 2.99
C THR A 224 -6.24 -8.17 3.04
N VAL A 225 -5.58 -9.10 3.70
CA VAL A 225 -6.01 -10.47 3.93
C VAL A 225 -6.25 -10.62 5.43
N ARG A 226 -7.38 -11.21 5.81
CA ARG A 226 -7.72 -11.55 7.20
C ARG A 226 -8.26 -12.97 7.27
N ARG A 227 -8.29 -13.54 8.47
CA ARG A 227 -9.00 -14.79 8.69
C ARG A 227 -10.49 -14.60 8.42
N GLY A 228 -11.11 -15.57 7.79
CA GLY A 228 -12.55 -15.63 7.56
C GLY A 228 -13.31 -16.06 8.82
N VAL A 229 -14.63 -15.90 8.77
CA VAL A 229 -15.53 -16.28 9.87
C VAL A 229 -15.56 -17.80 10.07
N ARG A 230 -15.38 -18.57 8.98
CA ARG A 230 -15.28 -20.03 9.02
C ARG A 230 -13.82 -20.46 9.05
N GLN A 231 -13.55 -21.53 9.79
CA GLN A 231 -12.22 -22.09 9.92
C GLN A 231 -11.65 -22.46 8.55
N GLY A 232 -10.45 -21.97 8.24
CA GLY A 232 -9.78 -22.19 6.94
C GLY A 232 -10.22 -21.23 5.82
N GLU A 233 -11.20 -20.36 6.06
CA GLU A 233 -11.53 -19.29 5.10
C GLU A 233 -10.66 -18.06 5.33
N THR A 234 -10.46 -17.30 4.26
CA THR A 234 -9.68 -16.07 4.26
C THR A 234 -10.53 -14.98 3.62
N SER A 235 -10.70 -13.86 4.31
CA SER A 235 -11.36 -12.69 3.75
C SER A 235 -10.33 -11.76 3.11
N VAL A 236 -10.69 -11.16 1.98
CA VAL A 236 -9.81 -10.30 1.20
C VAL A 236 -10.52 -8.99 0.88
N SER A 237 -9.88 -7.87 1.21
CA SER A 237 -10.34 -6.53 0.88
C SER A 237 -9.28 -5.81 0.04
N GLY A 238 -9.71 -5.06 -0.98
CA GLY A 238 -8.82 -4.32 -1.87
C GLY A 238 -9.18 -2.86 -1.94
N HIS A 239 -8.19 -1.98 -2.06
CA HIS A 239 -8.41 -0.55 -2.24
C HIS A 239 -7.47 0.03 -3.30
N VAL A 240 -7.94 1.10 -3.96
CA VAL A 240 -7.14 1.90 -4.88
C VAL A 240 -7.27 3.37 -4.50
N ARG A 241 -6.16 4.03 -4.18
CA ARG A 241 -6.09 5.47 -3.95
C ARG A 241 -5.35 6.14 -5.09
N VAL A 242 -5.98 7.14 -5.70
CA VAL A 242 -5.34 8.04 -6.66
C VAL A 242 -5.05 9.38 -6.02
N THR A 243 -3.86 9.91 -6.28
CA THR A 243 -3.38 11.19 -5.77
C THR A 243 -3.11 12.14 -6.92
N GLY A 244 -3.66 13.35 -6.85
CA GLY A 244 -3.43 14.47 -7.78
C GLY A 244 -2.86 15.71 -7.08
N GLY A 245 -2.30 16.63 -7.86
CA GLY A 245 -1.85 17.95 -7.40
C GLY A 245 -2.95 19.01 -7.36
N SER A 246 -4.13 18.73 -7.89
CA SER A 246 -5.33 19.56 -7.77
C SER A 246 -6.60 18.71 -7.86
N ASP A 247 -7.74 19.28 -7.50
CA ASP A 247 -9.05 18.65 -7.68
C ASP A 247 -9.36 18.37 -9.17
N THR A 248 -9.02 19.31 -10.06
CA THR A 248 -9.24 19.17 -11.51
C THR A 248 -8.38 18.06 -12.14
N GLU A 249 -7.11 17.95 -11.74
CA GLU A 249 -6.23 16.85 -12.16
C GLU A 249 -6.81 15.51 -11.68
N LEU A 250 -7.29 15.47 -10.44
CA LEU A 250 -7.84 14.26 -9.82
C LEU A 250 -9.09 13.77 -10.55
N VAL A 251 -9.98 14.66 -11.02
CA VAL A 251 -11.15 14.28 -11.83
C VAL A 251 -10.75 13.54 -13.11
N GLY A 252 -9.72 14.02 -13.82
CA GLY A 252 -9.22 13.36 -15.03
C GLY A 252 -8.65 11.97 -14.75
N VAL A 253 -7.76 11.89 -13.75
CA VAL A 253 -7.13 10.63 -13.31
C VAL A 253 -8.18 9.59 -12.89
N ARG A 254 -9.20 10.01 -12.16
CA ARG A 254 -10.30 9.14 -11.72
C ARG A 254 -11.05 8.51 -12.89
N ARG A 255 -11.37 9.28 -13.93
CA ARG A 255 -12.05 8.73 -15.13
C ARG A 255 -11.19 7.65 -15.80
N THR A 256 -9.88 7.88 -15.90
CA THR A 256 -8.94 6.89 -16.45
C THR A 256 -8.88 5.63 -15.59
N LEU A 257 -8.84 5.77 -14.26
CA LEU A 257 -8.87 4.63 -13.33
C LEU A 257 -10.17 3.83 -13.49
N GLU A 258 -11.32 4.50 -13.46
CA GLU A 258 -12.62 3.87 -13.57
C GLU A 258 -12.79 3.17 -14.93
N GLN A 259 -12.23 3.72 -16.01
CA GLN A 259 -12.19 3.08 -17.32
C GLN A 259 -11.29 1.83 -17.32
N ALA A 260 -10.09 1.91 -16.74
CA ALA A 260 -9.18 0.77 -16.62
C ALA A 260 -9.81 -0.36 -15.79
N ALA A 261 -10.46 -0.03 -14.68
CA ALA A 261 -11.17 -0.98 -13.83
C ALA A 261 -12.32 -1.66 -14.59
N ARG A 262 -13.15 -0.90 -15.31
CA ARG A 262 -14.22 -1.46 -16.16
C ARG A 262 -13.66 -2.43 -17.21
N HIS A 263 -12.58 -2.05 -17.88
CA HIS A 263 -11.93 -2.90 -18.89
C HIS A 263 -11.41 -4.21 -18.27
N ALA A 264 -10.85 -4.14 -17.06
CA ALA A 264 -10.38 -5.29 -16.30
C ALA A 264 -11.49 -6.02 -15.51
N LYS A 265 -12.77 -5.66 -15.70
CA LYS A 265 -13.94 -6.22 -15.00
C LYS A 265 -13.85 -6.14 -13.47
N VAL A 266 -13.21 -5.10 -12.94
CA VAL A 266 -13.16 -4.79 -11.50
C VAL A 266 -14.28 -3.81 -11.15
N GLY A 267 -15.07 -4.16 -10.13
CA GLY A 267 -16.00 -3.24 -9.50
C GLY A 267 -15.27 -2.34 -8.52
N LEU A 268 -15.18 -1.05 -8.82
CA LEU A 268 -14.67 -0.03 -7.91
C LEU A 268 -15.82 0.84 -7.39
N ALA A 269 -15.92 0.97 -6.08
CA ALA A 269 -16.79 1.96 -5.43
C ALA A 269 -15.95 3.04 -4.77
N ARG A 270 -16.23 4.30 -5.11
CA ARG A 270 -15.57 5.43 -4.49
C ARG A 270 -16.09 5.59 -3.06
N LEU A 271 -15.18 5.73 -2.11
CA LEU A 271 -15.49 5.86 -0.69
C LEU A 271 -15.94 7.29 -0.32
N ASP A 272 -17.03 7.75 -0.93
CA ASP A 272 -17.58 9.07 -0.63
C ASP A 272 -17.98 9.16 0.85
N ARG A 273 -17.52 10.23 1.52
CA ARG A 273 -17.62 10.47 2.98
C ARG A 273 -16.84 9.49 3.86
N GLU A 274 -16.07 8.59 3.26
CA GLU A 274 -15.23 7.60 3.92
C GLU A 274 -13.80 7.63 3.35
N GLN A 275 -13.32 8.82 2.99
CA GLN A 275 -12.01 8.98 2.36
C GLN A 275 -10.89 8.75 3.37
N LEU A 276 -11.04 9.19 4.63
CA LEU A 276 -10.05 8.93 5.66
C LEU A 276 -9.89 7.41 5.95
N PRO A 277 -10.97 6.63 6.21
CA PRO A 277 -10.88 5.17 6.28
C PRO A 277 -10.20 4.54 5.06
N GLY A 278 -10.58 4.95 3.84
CA GLY A 278 -9.92 4.48 2.62
C GLY A 278 -8.43 4.83 2.55
N VAL A 279 -8.06 6.03 3.00
CA VAL A 279 -6.67 6.46 3.09
C VAL A 279 -5.90 5.56 4.05
N LEU A 280 -6.43 5.29 5.24
CA LEU A 280 -5.79 4.41 6.23
C LEU A 280 -5.65 2.97 5.69
N ALA A 281 -6.67 2.45 5.00
CA ALA A 281 -6.65 1.14 4.35
C ALA A 281 -5.62 1.03 3.20
N THR A 282 -5.04 2.14 2.76
CA THR A 282 -3.97 2.20 1.74
C THR A 282 -2.62 2.67 2.29
N LEU A 283 -2.49 2.92 3.59
CA LEU A 283 -1.20 3.09 4.26
C LEU A 283 -0.64 1.71 4.66
N PRO A 284 0.70 1.56 4.79
CA PRO A 284 1.34 0.31 5.23
C PRO A 284 1.15 0.09 6.73
N LEU A 285 -0.11 -0.06 7.16
CA LEU A 285 -0.56 -0.10 8.55
C LEU A 285 -1.35 -1.38 8.89
N GLY A 286 -1.30 -2.40 8.02
CA GLY A 286 -2.07 -3.63 8.21
C GLY A 286 -3.57 -3.44 7.92
N GLY A 287 -3.92 -2.55 6.99
CA GLY A 287 -5.25 -2.52 6.39
C GLY A 287 -6.37 -1.93 7.24
N ALA A 288 -6.04 -0.96 8.09
CA ALA A 288 -6.91 -0.21 8.99
C ALA A 288 -8.41 -0.24 8.64
N GLN A 289 -9.08 -1.20 9.29
CA GLN A 289 -10.38 -1.11 9.95
C GLN A 289 -10.20 -1.78 11.31
#